data_AF-A0AA36DYV2-F1
#
_entry.id   AF-A0AA36DYV2-F1
#
_cell.length_a   1.000
_cell.length_b   1.000
_cell.length_c   1.000
_cell.angle_alpha   90.00
_cell.angle_beta   90.00
_cell.angle_gamma   90.00
#
_symmetry.space_group_name_H-M   'P 1'
#
loop_
_entity.id
_entity.type
_entity.pdbx_description
1 polymer ?
#
loop_
_entity_poly.entity_id
_entity_poly.type
_entity_poly.pdbx_seq_one_letter_code
_entity_poly.pdbx_strand_id
1 'polypeptide(L)'
;MLSLSLLQFLDRGALLDHTASSLAPVADAVAALSCEALKADTSTAFSFTDSDDGYSDKDVTYVSSVMKVLLNGSKLCGNLQCDQVDNIPIVHGRLRSLYKSVHSSTRIAVNSSTPFSNGNGSVSEDLTRLFSSLARALKNLGKSSWHRAHICLKGFENHNLYPTLVDSFNAGCPGLDRLNNSIKAAAKFELEDKYVESLHEIHILSKAVRKILSWEVIISFISLEGSVKGEEGIDEKPDKKKKVMGKGTTLLMQFIKDNLLSVFVANNVNDNSCSTLPEKVAQCILSHFESLLPKIKQVVESNESRRLPKLAKGTRDFAKEQMVVREKAFAIVGNVFKRHGAMALDTPVFELRETLTGKYGEDSKLIYDLADQGGEICSLRYDLTVPFARYVAMNGLTSFRRYQIAKVYRRDNPSKARHREFYQCDFDIAGDETIAADFDVVRILVELLDELNIGDYEYYRLYLSMGGSRKIRGVQNLETVRPHQLLEQMVCTAFRVAADTLNQTRFGRLKNMTIKIDQLYFTIASALKPLQANKLPGDMEIIQDVNRLCVVFEHVEKLLTLGSGSGNQWSHQQREIGI
;
A
#
# COMPACT_ATOMS: atom_id res chain seq x y z
N MET A 1 -9.52 -37.37 -16.64
CA MET A 1 -9.06 -38.09 -15.43
C MET A 1 -7.62 -37.68 -15.18
N LEU A 2 -7.30 -37.15 -14.00
CA LEU A 2 -5.91 -36.91 -13.58
C LEU A 2 -5.20 -38.27 -13.42
N SER A 3 -3.90 -38.35 -13.75
CA SER A 3 -3.12 -39.57 -13.51
C SER A 3 -2.98 -39.82 -12.00
N LEU A 4 -2.90 -41.10 -11.59
CA LEU A 4 -2.74 -41.49 -10.17
C LEU A 4 -1.50 -40.84 -9.53
N SER A 5 -0.42 -40.67 -10.28
CA SER A 5 0.81 -40.01 -9.84
C SER A 5 0.62 -38.51 -9.56
N LEU A 6 -0.19 -37.82 -10.35
CA LEU A 6 -0.48 -36.39 -10.17
C LEU A 6 -1.36 -36.14 -8.95
N LEU A 7 -2.37 -36.99 -8.71
CA LEU A 7 -3.18 -36.96 -7.48
C LEU A 7 -2.31 -37.14 -6.24
N GLN A 8 -1.41 -38.14 -6.26
CA GLN A 8 -0.47 -38.37 -5.15
C GLN A 8 0.48 -37.18 -4.92
N PHE A 9 0.91 -36.51 -5.99
CA PHE A 9 1.75 -35.31 -5.90
C PHE A 9 0.99 -34.14 -5.25
N LEU A 10 -0.22 -33.85 -5.73
CA LEU A 10 -1.05 -32.76 -5.21
C LEU A 10 -1.47 -33.00 -3.75
N ASP A 11 -1.82 -34.24 -3.38
CA ASP A 11 -2.15 -34.61 -2.00
C ASP A 11 -0.98 -34.37 -1.05
N ARG A 12 0.23 -34.81 -1.45
CA ARG A 12 1.45 -34.59 -0.66
C ARG A 12 1.82 -33.10 -0.59
N GLY A 13 1.61 -32.38 -1.68
CA GLY A 13 1.82 -30.93 -1.74
C GLY A 13 0.90 -30.17 -0.79
N ALA A 14 -0.40 -30.49 -0.78
CA ALA A 14 -1.37 -29.89 0.13
C ALA A 14 -1.05 -30.21 1.60
N LEU A 15 -0.61 -31.44 1.90
CA LEU A 15 -0.16 -31.80 3.25
C LEU A 15 1.05 -30.96 3.70
N LEU A 16 2.02 -30.77 2.81
CA LEU A 16 3.21 -29.95 3.08
C LEU A 16 2.88 -28.48 3.28
N ASP A 17 1.98 -27.94 2.46
CA ASP A 17 1.47 -26.58 2.58
C ASP A 17 0.82 -26.34 3.96
N HIS A 18 -0.13 -27.21 4.33
CA HIS A 18 -0.75 -27.16 5.66
C HIS A 18 0.29 -27.24 6.78
N THR A 19 1.22 -28.20 6.67
CA THR A 19 2.27 -28.45 7.67
C THR A 19 3.19 -27.24 7.85
N ALA A 20 3.54 -26.53 6.77
CA ALA A 20 4.40 -25.35 6.81
C ALA A 20 3.67 -24.12 7.37
N SER A 21 2.40 -23.94 6.99
CA SER A 21 1.53 -22.87 7.48
C SER A 21 1.31 -22.94 8.99
N SER A 22 1.08 -24.15 9.54
CA SER A 22 0.95 -24.34 10.99
C SER A 22 2.28 -24.22 11.75
N LEU A 23 3.40 -24.57 11.11
CA LEU A 23 4.72 -24.54 11.71
C LEU A 23 5.24 -23.12 11.98
N ALA A 24 5.00 -22.16 11.08
CA ALA A 24 5.61 -20.83 11.17
C ALA A 24 5.21 -20.04 12.45
N PRO A 25 3.93 -19.94 12.84
CA PRO A 25 3.55 -19.28 14.09
C PRO A 25 4.08 -20.00 15.33
N VAL A 26 4.15 -21.32 15.30
CA VAL A 26 4.73 -22.08 16.43
C VAL A 26 6.22 -21.80 16.54
N ALA A 27 6.95 -21.84 15.43
CA ALA A 27 8.37 -21.53 15.41
C ALA A 27 8.67 -20.13 15.97
N ASP A 28 7.82 -19.14 15.67
CA ASP A 28 7.95 -17.80 16.23
C ASP A 28 7.81 -17.79 17.76
N ALA A 29 6.81 -18.50 18.29
CA ALA A 29 6.58 -18.61 19.72
C ALA A 29 7.72 -19.36 20.45
N VAL A 30 8.23 -20.43 19.84
CA VAL A 30 9.39 -21.17 20.35
C VAL A 30 10.64 -20.28 20.40
N ALA A 31 10.90 -19.52 19.33
CA ALA A 31 12.03 -18.61 19.26
C ALA A 31 11.92 -17.47 20.29
N ALA A 32 10.71 -16.95 20.54
CA ALA A 32 10.49 -15.97 21.61
C ALA A 32 10.85 -16.55 22.99
N LEU A 33 10.47 -17.80 23.27
CA LEU A 33 10.81 -18.46 24.53
C LEU A 33 12.32 -18.65 24.71
N SER A 34 13.03 -19.03 23.64
CA SER A 34 14.49 -19.17 23.69
C SER A 34 15.21 -17.83 23.81
N CYS A 35 14.67 -16.74 23.24
CA CYS A 35 15.20 -15.38 23.46
C CYS A 35 15.19 -14.98 24.95
N GLU A 36 14.12 -15.32 25.68
CA GLU A 36 14.05 -15.06 27.12
C GLU A 36 15.00 -15.96 27.92
N ALA A 37 15.10 -17.24 27.56
CA ALA A 37 16.02 -18.19 28.19
C ALA A 37 17.49 -17.73 28.04
N LEU A 38 17.84 -17.20 26.88
CA LEU A 38 19.17 -16.67 26.57
C LEU A 38 19.45 -15.29 27.19
N LYS A 39 18.43 -14.59 27.69
CA LYS A 39 18.52 -13.16 28.05
C LYS A 39 19.06 -12.30 26.89
N ALA A 40 18.63 -12.63 25.67
CA ALA A 40 19.11 -12.00 24.44
C ALA A 40 18.67 -10.53 24.31
N ASP A 41 19.42 -9.75 23.53
CA ASP A 41 19.00 -8.42 23.09
C ASP A 41 17.91 -8.53 22.03
N THR A 42 16.70 -8.16 22.41
CA THR A 42 15.53 -8.21 21.53
C THR A 42 15.18 -6.82 20.97
N SER A 43 15.84 -5.77 21.47
CA SER A 43 15.58 -4.39 21.08
C SER A 43 16.19 -4.07 19.71
N THR A 44 17.42 -4.53 19.49
CA THR A 44 18.14 -4.43 18.21
C THR A 44 17.70 -5.52 17.24
N ALA A 45 17.64 -6.78 17.70
CA ALA A 45 17.33 -7.95 16.88
C ALA A 45 16.00 -7.83 16.12
N PHE A 46 15.01 -7.16 16.73
CA PHE A 46 13.67 -7.00 16.15
C PHE A 46 13.37 -5.56 15.73
N SER A 47 14.41 -4.76 15.46
CA SER A 47 14.25 -3.36 15.04
C SER A 47 13.76 -3.19 13.61
N PHE A 48 13.65 -4.26 12.80
CA PHE A 48 13.20 -4.16 11.41
C PHE A 48 11.83 -3.48 11.31
N THR A 49 11.84 -2.31 10.69
CA THR A 49 10.65 -1.53 10.34
C THR A 49 10.53 -1.46 8.83
N ASP A 50 9.29 -1.30 8.37
CA ASP A 50 9.05 -0.99 6.95
C ASP A 50 9.76 0.33 6.62
N SER A 51 10.70 0.30 5.67
CA SER A 51 11.41 1.47 5.14
C SER A 51 10.49 2.45 4.41
N ASP A 52 9.23 2.06 4.18
CA ASP A 52 8.16 2.93 3.68
C ASP A 52 8.44 3.51 2.27
N ASP A 53 9.38 2.86 1.58
CA ASP A 53 9.75 2.98 0.17
C ASP A 53 9.07 1.89 -0.70
N GLY A 54 8.38 0.93 -0.06
CA GLY A 54 7.72 -0.19 -0.71
C GLY A 54 8.64 -1.36 -1.06
N TYR A 55 9.92 -1.30 -0.69
CA TYR A 55 10.93 -2.33 -0.97
C TYR A 55 11.27 -3.19 0.26
N SER A 56 10.73 -2.86 1.43
CA SER A 56 10.93 -3.67 2.64
C SER A 56 10.30 -5.05 2.51
N ASP A 57 10.98 -6.06 3.06
CA ASP A 57 10.42 -7.40 3.15
C ASP A 57 9.30 -7.42 4.21
N LYS A 58 8.05 -7.52 3.73
CA LYS A 58 6.84 -7.50 4.57
C LYS A 58 6.79 -8.66 5.56
N ASP A 59 7.36 -9.81 5.22
CA ASP A 59 7.34 -10.97 6.10
C ASP A 59 8.40 -10.86 7.20
N VAL A 60 9.56 -10.27 6.90
CA VAL A 60 10.60 -9.97 7.90
C VAL A 60 10.13 -8.94 8.93
N THR A 61 9.50 -7.86 8.45
CA THR A 61 8.92 -6.82 9.31
C THR A 61 7.74 -7.36 10.12
N TYR A 62 6.92 -8.23 9.52
CA TYR A 62 5.85 -8.93 10.23
C TYR A 62 6.41 -9.78 11.39
N VAL A 63 7.39 -10.65 11.14
CA VAL A 63 8.00 -11.48 12.20
C VAL A 63 8.59 -10.61 13.31
N SER A 64 9.31 -9.55 12.97
CA SER A 64 9.86 -8.62 13.97
C SER A 64 8.77 -8.03 14.87
N SER A 65 7.61 -7.73 14.29
CA SER A 65 6.47 -7.24 15.06
C SER A 65 5.81 -8.32 15.93
N VAL A 66 5.70 -9.55 15.44
CA VAL A 66 5.20 -10.71 16.20
C VAL A 66 6.11 -10.98 17.40
N MET A 67 7.43 -10.94 17.22
CA MET A 67 8.40 -11.13 18.31
C MET A 67 8.23 -10.08 19.41
N LYS A 68 8.11 -8.80 19.03
CA LYS A 68 7.82 -7.71 19.98
C LYS A 68 6.52 -7.93 20.76
N VAL A 69 5.50 -8.48 20.10
CA VAL A 69 4.22 -8.81 20.73
C VAL A 69 4.37 -9.96 21.73
N LEU A 70 5.02 -11.06 21.34
CA LEU A 70 5.20 -12.23 22.19
C LEU A 70 6.03 -11.92 23.45
N LEU A 71 7.07 -11.10 23.28
CA LEU A 71 8.01 -10.70 24.33
C LEU A 71 7.56 -9.46 25.12
N ASN A 72 6.38 -8.93 24.81
CA ASN A 72 5.88 -7.70 25.43
C ASN A 72 5.81 -7.81 26.95
N GLY A 73 6.50 -6.90 27.64
CA GLY A 73 6.56 -6.83 29.10
C GLY A 73 7.61 -7.74 29.74
N SER A 74 8.40 -8.47 28.95
CA SER A 74 9.49 -9.28 29.48
C SER A 74 10.55 -8.42 30.16
N LYS A 75 11.01 -8.87 31.33
CA LYS A 75 12.20 -8.39 32.04
C LYS A 75 13.35 -9.41 31.98
N LEU A 76 13.16 -10.49 31.22
CA LEU A 76 14.15 -11.55 31.05
C LEU A 76 15.07 -11.28 29.85
N CYS A 77 14.54 -10.68 28.79
CA CYS A 77 15.36 -10.17 27.68
C CYS A 77 16.38 -9.14 28.22
N GLY A 78 17.61 -9.25 27.73
CA GLY A 78 18.76 -8.52 28.22
C GLY A 78 19.51 -7.83 27.10
N ASN A 79 20.84 -7.78 27.20
CA ASN A 79 21.72 -7.13 26.22
C ASN A 79 22.65 -8.13 25.53
N LEU A 80 22.40 -9.44 25.68
CA LEU A 80 23.25 -10.47 25.09
C LEU A 80 23.03 -10.50 23.58
N GLN A 81 24.03 -10.07 22.80
CA GLN A 81 24.02 -10.20 21.35
C GLN A 81 24.16 -11.67 20.97
N CYS A 82 23.31 -12.12 20.04
CA CYS A 82 23.32 -13.49 19.57
C CYS A 82 22.89 -13.52 18.10
N ASP A 83 23.81 -13.87 17.21
CA ASP A 83 23.56 -13.93 15.77
C ASP A 83 22.33 -14.79 15.42
N GLN A 84 22.07 -15.85 16.20
CA GLN A 84 20.93 -16.73 15.98
C GLN A 84 19.59 -16.11 16.37
N VAL A 85 19.61 -15.10 17.25
CA VAL A 85 18.46 -14.27 17.62
C VAL A 85 18.26 -13.14 16.61
N ASP A 86 19.34 -12.46 16.22
CA ASP A 86 19.31 -11.38 15.23
C ASP A 86 18.79 -11.83 13.85
N ASN A 87 19.07 -13.09 13.49
CA ASN A 87 18.63 -13.66 12.22
C ASN A 87 17.19 -14.22 12.24
N ILE A 88 16.49 -14.24 13.39
CA ILE A 88 15.13 -14.76 13.49
C ILE A 88 14.19 -14.11 12.46
N PRO A 89 14.11 -12.76 12.35
CA PRO A 89 13.22 -12.12 11.39
C PRO A 89 13.45 -12.54 9.94
N ILE A 90 14.72 -12.67 9.55
CA ILE A 90 15.12 -13.04 8.19
C ILE A 90 14.77 -14.50 7.90
N VAL A 91 15.15 -15.42 8.80
CA VAL A 91 14.93 -16.86 8.60
C VAL A 91 13.43 -17.19 8.61
N HIS A 92 12.69 -16.67 9.59
CA HIS A 92 11.27 -16.95 9.73
C HIS A 92 10.43 -16.18 8.70
N GLY A 93 10.83 -14.95 8.35
CA GLY A 93 10.20 -14.17 7.27
C GLY A 93 10.35 -14.84 5.90
N ARG A 94 11.53 -15.40 5.61
CA ARG A 94 11.75 -16.15 4.37
C ARG A 94 10.92 -17.42 4.28
N LEU A 95 10.73 -18.13 5.40
CA LEU A 95 9.81 -19.27 5.45
C LEU A 95 8.37 -18.82 5.14
N ARG A 96 7.94 -17.69 5.71
CA ARG A 96 6.60 -17.14 5.53
C ARG A 96 6.29 -16.76 4.08
N SER A 97 7.19 -16.03 3.44
CA SER A 97 7.03 -15.65 2.03
C SER A 97 6.93 -16.89 1.13
N LEU A 98 7.79 -17.90 1.36
CA LEU A 98 7.81 -19.10 0.53
C LEU A 98 6.60 -20.01 0.73
N TYR A 99 6.12 -20.23 1.96
CA TYR A 99 4.90 -21.03 2.11
C TYR A 99 3.66 -20.29 1.57
N LYS A 100 3.59 -18.96 1.63
CA LYS A 100 2.49 -18.20 1.00
C LYS A 100 2.48 -18.39 -0.52
N SER A 101 3.65 -18.39 -1.15
CA SER A 101 3.78 -18.72 -2.57
C SER A 101 3.36 -20.16 -2.87
N VAL A 102 3.83 -21.13 -2.07
CA VAL A 102 3.40 -22.54 -2.19
C VAL A 102 1.90 -22.70 -2.01
N HIS A 103 1.29 -22.04 -1.02
CA HIS A 103 -0.14 -22.07 -0.74
C HIS A 103 -0.95 -21.58 -1.95
N SER A 104 -0.58 -20.40 -2.48
CA SER A 104 -1.23 -19.82 -3.66
C SER A 104 -1.15 -20.75 -4.87
N SER A 105 0.07 -21.22 -5.20
CA SER A 105 0.29 -22.11 -6.35
C SER A 105 -0.35 -23.49 -6.18
N THR A 106 -0.35 -24.06 -4.97
CA THR A 106 -1.00 -25.35 -4.68
C THR A 106 -2.51 -25.24 -4.85
N ARG A 107 -3.13 -24.15 -4.39
CA ARG A 107 -4.58 -23.92 -4.59
C ARG A 107 -4.94 -23.75 -6.05
N ILE A 108 -4.13 -23.05 -6.84
CA ILE A 108 -4.33 -22.94 -8.28
C ILE A 108 -4.26 -24.33 -8.92
N ALA A 109 -3.23 -25.11 -8.59
CA ALA A 109 -3.03 -26.44 -9.15
C ALA A 109 -4.19 -27.40 -8.82
N VAL A 110 -4.64 -27.43 -7.56
CA VAL A 110 -5.76 -28.28 -7.10
C VAL A 110 -7.09 -27.89 -7.74
N ASN A 111 -7.33 -26.60 -8.02
CA ASN A 111 -8.59 -26.13 -8.58
C ASN A 111 -8.58 -25.96 -10.12
N SER A 112 -7.47 -26.33 -10.79
CA SER A 112 -7.37 -26.21 -12.25
C SER A 112 -8.10 -27.34 -12.97
N SER A 113 -8.99 -27.01 -13.92
CA SER A 113 -9.75 -27.97 -14.73
C SER A 113 -8.96 -28.59 -15.89
N THR A 114 -7.68 -28.23 -16.06
CA THR A 114 -6.90 -28.61 -17.23
C THR A 114 -6.49 -30.09 -17.18
N PRO A 115 -6.82 -30.91 -18.19
CA PRO A 115 -6.26 -32.24 -18.33
C PRO A 115 -4.77 -32.09 -18.65
N PHE A 116 -3.92 -32.34 -17.66
CA PHE A 116 -2.47 -32.41 -17.81
C PHE A 116 -2.14 -33.44 -18.89
N SER A 117 -1.75 -32.97 -20.08
CA SER A 117 -1.39 -33.86 -21.18
C SER A 117 -0.11 -34.63 -20.84
N ASN A 118 0.08 -35.79 -21.46
CA ASN A 118 1.25 -36.67 -21.33
C ASN A 118 2.57 -36.05 -21.88
N GLY A 119 2.70 -34.71 -21.90
CA GLY A 119 3.92 -34.00 -22.21
C GLY A 119 4.33 -33.09 -21.06
N ASN A 120 5.51 -33.34 -20.48
CA ASN A 120 6.27 -32.53 -19.51
C ASN A 120 5.57 -31.24 -19.04
N GLY A 121 4.86 -31.36 -17.91
CA GLY A 121 3.91 -30.38 -17.41
C GLY A 121 4.55 -29.22 -16.62
N SER A 122 4.42 -28.02 -17.17
CA SER A 122 4.91 -26.75 -16.60
C SER A 122 4.48 -26.50 -15.14
N VAL A 123 3.25 -26.85 -14.77
CA VAL A 123 2.72 -26.57 -13.41
C VAL A 123 3.33 -27.49 -12.35
N SER A 124 3.62 -28.76 -12.67
CA SER A 124 4.24 -29.69 -11.71
C SER A 124 5.70 -29.33 -11.44
N GLU A 125 6.40 -28.86 -12.47
CA GLU A 125 7.79 -28.42 -12.39
C GLU A 125 7.90 -27.12 -11.59
N ASP A 126 7.05 -26.13 -11.89
CA ASP A 126 7.01 -24.86 -11.16
C ASP A 126 6.65 -25.07 -9.68
N LEU A 127 5.67 -25.92 -9.39
CA LEU A 127 5.29 -26.22 -8.00
C LEU A 127 6.40 -26.99 -7.27
N THR A 128 7.10 -27.90 -7.95
CA THR A 128 8.25 -28.62 -7.39
C THR A 128 9.39 -27.65 -7.02
N ARG A 129 9.73 -26.70 -7.90
CA ARG A 129 10.75 -25.67 -7.61
C ARG A 129 10.39 -24.81 -6.38
N LEU A 130 9.11 -24.50 -6.21
CA LEU A 130 8.61 -23.81 -5.03
C LEU A 130 8.74 -24.67 -3.77
N PHE A 131 8.40 -25.96 -3.83
CA PHE A 131 8.62 -26.89 -2.72
C PHE A 131 10.09 -27.06 -2.36
N SER A 132 10.99 -27.12 -3.34
CA SER A 132 12.44 -27.16 -3.10
C SER A 132 12.96 -25.88 -2.44
N SER A 133 12.42 -24.73 -2.83
CA SER A 133 12.70 -23.45 -2.15
C SER A 133 12.19 -23.44 -0.71
N LEU A 134 10.96 -23.92 -0.48
CA LEU A 134 10.39 -24.11 0.86
C LEU A 134 11.24 -25.06 1.72
N ALA A 135 11.73 -26.16 1.14
CA ALA A 135 12.59 -27.11 1.83
C ALA A 135 13.89 -26.46 2.34
N ARG A 136 14.52 -25.61 1.51
CA ARG A 136 15.71 -24.83 1.94
C ARG A 136 15.37 -23.88 3.09
N ALA A 137 14.20 -23.23 3.07
CA ALA A 137 13.76 -22.39 4.18
C ALA A 137 13.48 -23.19 5.46
N LEU A 138 12.83 -24.35 5.36
CA LEU A 138 12.63 -25.29 6.48
C LEU A 138 13.96 -25.74 7.08
N LYS A 139 14.94 -26.08 6.25
CA LYS A 139 16.31 -26.40 6.69
C LYS A 139 16.94 -25.23 7.46
N ASN A 140 16.83 -24.01 6.94
CA ASN A 140 17.39 -22.84 7.61
C ASN A 140 16.70 -22.56 8.95
N LEU A 141 15.38 -22.73 9.02
CA LEU A 141 14.63 -22.67 10.28
C LEU A 141 15.14 -23.72 11.27
N GLY A 142 15.23 -24.99 10.85
CA GLY A 142 15.72 -26.08 11.70
C GLY A 142 17.15 -25.85 12.17
N LYS A 143 18.04 -25.35 11.31
CA LYS A 143 19.41 -24.96 11.68
C LYS A 143 19.40 -23.86 12.75
N SER A 144 18.66 -22.78 12.53
CA SER A 144 18.60 -21.65 13.45
C SER A 144 18.06 -22.10 14.82
N SER A 145 16.98 -22.88 14.83
CA SER A 145 16.39 -23.48 16.05
C SER A 145 17.37 -24.40 16.78
N TRP A 146 18.08 -25.28 16.06
CA TRP A 146 19.08 -26.18 16.65
C TRP A 146 20.21 -25.40 17.33
N HIS A 147 20.72 -24.34 16.69
CA HIS A 147 21.78 -23.52 17.30
C HIS A 147 21.28 -22.76 18.53
N ARG A 148 20.08 -22.18 18.51
CA ARG A 148 19.50 -21.54 19.70
C ARG A 148 19.34 -22.54 20.84
N ALA A 149 18.79 -23.72 20.58
CA ALA A 149 18.67 -24.79 21.56
C ALA A 149 20.04 -25.18 22.16
N HIS A 150 21.05 -25.34 21.30
CA HIS A 150 22.40 -25.69 21.73
C HIS A 150 23.09 -24.59 22.55
N ILE A 151 22.89 -23.31 22.20
CA ILE A 151 23.40 -22.18 23.00
C ILE A 151 22.70 -22.13 24.36
N CYS A 152 21.36 -22.30 24.40
CA CYS A 152 20.63 -22.41 25.67
C CYS A 152 21.18 -23.56 26.53
N LEU A 153 21.48 -24.70 25.91
CA LEU A 153 22.02 -25.88 26.59
C LEU A 153 23.41 -25.62 27.20
N LYS A 154 24.30 -24.93 26.47
CA LYS A 154 25.60 -24.50 27.01
C LYS A 154 25.48 -23.56 28.21
N GLY A 155 24.39 -22.80 28.31
CA GLY A 155 24.10 -21.98 29.49
C GLY A 155 24.02 -22.76 30.80
N PHE A 156 23.92 -24.09 30.75
CA PHE A 156 23.90 -24.98 31.91
C PHE A 156 25.25 -25.63 32.23
N GLU A 157 26.37 -25.27 31.58
CA GLU A 157 27.67 -25.94 31.77
C GLU A 157 28.07 -26.16 33.25
N ASN A 158 27.63 -25.29 34.15
CA ASN A 158 27.90 -25.37 35.59
C ASN A 158 26.83 -26.13 36.43
N HIS A 159 25.80 -26.69 35.80
CA HIS A 159 24.70 -27.40 36.47
C HIS A 159 24.89 -28.92 36.41
N ASN A 160 24.56 -29.61 37.52
CA ASN A 160 24.62 -31.09 37.60
C ASN A 160 23.78 -31.82 36.55
N LEU A 161 22.77 -31.17 35.98
CA LEU A 161 21.90 -31.73 34.93
C LEU A 161 22.50 -31.65 33.52
N TYR A 162 23.58 -30.89 33.32
CA TYR A 162 24.14 -30.61 32.00
C TYR A 162 24.59 -31.87 31.25
N PRO A 163 25.36 -32.80 31.83
CA PRO A 163 25.77 -34.01 31.11
C PRO A 163 24.58 -34.83 30.62
N THR A 164 23.58 -35.03 31.48
CA THR A 164 22.36 -35.79 31.14
C THR A 164 21.55 -35.10 30.03
N LEU A 165 21.40 -33.77 30.10
CA LEU A 165 20.68 -33.02 29.07
C LEU A 165 21.41 -33.01 27.73
N VAL A 166 22.74 -32.94 27.74
CA VAL A 166 23.57 -33.05 26.54
C VAL A 166 23.45 -34.44 25.91
N ASP A 167 23.54 -35.50 26.71
CA ASP A 167 23.37 -36.87 26.22
C ASP A 167 21.97 -37.09 25.63
N SER A 168 20.92 -36.64 26.31
CA SER A 168 19.55 -36.73 25.82
C SER A 168 19.33 -35.89 24.55
N PHE A 169 19.89 -34.67 24.47
CA PHE A 169 19.80 -33.83 23.28
C PHE A 169 20.52 -34.47 22.08
N ASN A 170 21.73 -34.98 22.28
CA ASN A 170 22.50 -35.63 21.22
C ASN A 170 21.84 -36.94 20.74
N ALA A 171 21.22 -37.70 21.64
CA ALA A 171 20.50 -38.93 21.28
C ALA A 171 19.17 -38.65 20.56
N GLY A 172 18.39 -37.67 21.05
CA GLY A 172 17.01 -37.47 20.63
C GLY A 172 16.79 -36.34 19.62
N CYS A 173 17.66 -35.32 19.54
CA CYS A 173 17.52 -34.18 18.63
C CYS A 173 18.10 -34.52 17.25
N PRO A 174 17.37 -34.31 16.14
CA PRO A 174 17.93 -34.47 14.81
C PRO A 174 19.16 -33.59 14.59
N GLY A 175 20.30 -34.21 14.25
CA GLY A 175 21.52 -33.49 13.92
C GLY A 175 21.41 -32.69 12.62
N LEU A 176 22.30 -31.71 12.45
CA LEU A 176 22.35 -30.84 11.26
C LEU A 176 22.62 -31.64 9.97
N ASP A 177 23.35 -32.74 10.06
CA ASP A 177 23.61 -33.65 8.92
C ASP A 177 22.34 -34.29 8.40
N ARG A 178 21.40 -34.64 9.28
CA ARG A 178 20.10 -35.18 8.88
C ARG A 178 19.31 -34.17 8.04
N LEU A 179 19.31 -32.89 8.43
CA LEU A 179 18.67 -31.82 7.64
C LEU A 179 19.35 -31.65 6.27
N ASN A 180 20.69 -31.72 6.23
CA ASN A 180 21.44 -31.64 4.98
C ASN A 180 21.16 -32.84 4.06
N ASN A 181 21.06 -34.05 4.63
CA ASN A 181 20.82 -35.27 3.88
C ASN A 181 19.41 -35.31 3.28
N SER A 182 18.37 -34.87 4.00
CA SER A 182 17.01 -34.77 3.43
C SER A 182 16.94 -33.80 2.25
N ILE A 183 17.66 -32.66 2.30
CA ILE A 183 17.73 -31.74 1.15
C ILE A 183 18.46 -32.37 -0.04
N LYS A 184 19.58 -33.07 0.21
CA LYS A 184 20.31 -33.76 -0.86
C LYS A 184 19.45 -34.86 -1.50
N ALA A 185 18.70 -35.60 -0.70
CA ALA A 185 17.80 -36.64 -1.18
C ALA A 185 16.64 -36.04 -2.00
N ALA A 186 15.98 -34.99 -1.50
CA ALA A 186 14.92 -34.30 -2.24
C ALA A 186 15.41 -33.76 -3.59
N ALA A 187 16.56 -33.09 -3.61
CA ALA A 187 17.16 -32.56 -4.84
C ALA A 187 17.57 -33.66 -5.82
N LYS A 188 18.06 -34.80 -5.32
CA LYS A 188 18.36 -35.96 -6.16
C LYS A 188 17.10 -36.48 -6.85
N PHE A 189 16.00 -36.67 -6.12
CA PHE A 189 14.74 -37.14 -6.70
C PHE A 189 14.14 -36.12 -7.69
N GLU A 190 14.30 -34.82 -7.42
CA GLU A 190 13.90 -33.76 -8.35
C GLU A 190 14.66 -33.85 -9.69
N LEU A 191 15.98 -34.10 -9.66
CA LEU A 191 16.79 -34.29 -10.88
C LEU A 191 16.47 -35.58 -11.64
N GLU A 192 15.88 -36.56 -10.97
CA GLU A 192 15.43 -37.82 -11.57
C GLU A 192 13.96 -37.78 -12.01
N ASP A 193 13.32 -36.59 -12.01
CA ASP A 193 11.88 -36.38 -12.30
C ASP A 193 10.93 -37.20 -11.39
N LYS A 194 11.40 -37.56 -10.19
CA LYS A 194 10.66 -38.30 -9.15
C LYS A 194 10.08 -37.34 -8.12
N TYR A 195 9.09 -36.55 -8.55
CA TYR A 195 8.57 -35.44 -7.74
C TYR A 195 7.84 -35.89 -6.47
N VAL A 196 7.14 -37.03 -6.50
CA VAL A 196 6.41 -37.58 -5.35
C VAL A 196 7.36 -38.00 -4.22
N GLU A 197 8.50 -38.58 -4.58
CA GLU A 197 9.59 -38.95 -3.69
C GLU A 197 10.33 -37.71 -3.17
N SER A 198 10.54 -36.70 -4.01
CA SER A 198 11.09 -35.41 -3.58
C SER A 198 10.22 -34.77 -2.49
N LEU A 199 8.90 -34.68 -2.69
CA LEU A 199 7.97 -34.18 -1.67
C LEU A 199 7.98 -35.03 -0.39
N HIS A 200 8.20 -36.34 -0.50
CA HIS A 200 8.33 -37.21 0.66
C HIS A 200 9.54 -36.84 1.53
N GLU A 201 10.69 -36.60 0.90
CA GLU A 201 11.90 -36.18 1.59
C GLU A 201 11.73 -34.79 2.24
N ILE A 202 11.02 -33.88 1.59
CA ILE A 202 10.66 -32.58 2.16
C ILE A 202 9.73 -32.73 3.37
N HIS A 203 8.82 -33.70 3.33
CA HIS A 203 7.94 -34.02 4.47
C HIS A 203 8.74 -34.62 5.65
N ILE A 204 9.70 -35.51 5.37
CA ILE A 204 10.63 -36.03 6.38
C ILE A 204 11.45 -34.89 6.99
N LEU A 205 11.94 -33.95 6.19
CA LEU A 205 12.64 -32.76 6.66
C LEU A 205 11.75 -31.93 7.60
N SER A 206 10.50 -31.67 7.22
CA SER A 206 9.55 -30.93 8.06
C SER A 206 9.31 -31.60 9.42
N LYS A 207 9.19 -32.94 9.46
CA LYS A 207 9.12 -33.72 10.70
C LYS A 207 10.38 -33.58 11.56
N ALA A 208 11.57 -33.59 10.94
CA ALA A 208 12.82 -33.36 11.66
C ALA A 208 12.89 -31.95 12.26
N VAL A 209 12.48 -30.91 11.52
CA VAL A 209 12.42 -29.53 12.00
C VAL A 209 11.46 -29.39 13.18
N ARG A 210 10.28 -30.02 13.13
CA ARG A 210 9.34 -30.06 14.27
C ARG A 210 9.96 -30.71 15.52
N LYS A 211 10.73 -31.79 15.37
CA LYS A 211 11.44 -32.42 16.49
C LYS A 211 12.52 -31.50 17.07
N ILE A 212 13.27 -30.78 16.23
CA ILE A 212 14.26 -29.79 16.68
C ILE A 212 13.59 -28.66 17.47
N LEU A 213 12.50 -28.08 16.96
CA LEU A 213 11.75 -27.04 17.67
C LEU A 213 11.23 -27.54 19.02
N SER A 214 10.81 -28.80 19.11
CA SER A 214 10.37 -29.40 20.37
C SER A 214 11.52 -29.47 21.39
N TRP A 215 12.73 -29.77 20.95
CA TRP A 215 13.93 -29.72 21.81
C TRP A 215 14.30 -28.28 22.23
N GLU A 216 14.18 -27.30 21.32
CA GLU A 216 14.36 -25.89 21.65
C GLU A 216 13.39 -25.45 22.76
N VAL A 217 12.12 -25.85 22.69
CA VAL A 217 11.13 -25.60 23.74
C VAL A 217 11.56 -26.21 25.06
N ILE A 218 11.97 -27.48 25.08
CA ILE A 218 12.34 -28.20 26.30
C ILE A 218 13.52 -27.53 26.99
N ILE A 219 14.58 -27.25 26.24
CA ILE A 219 15.80 -26.65 26.81
C ILE A 219 15.49 -25.25 27.33
N SER A 220 14.71 -24.47 26.58
CA SER A 220 14.28 -23.13 27.02
C SER A 220 13.39 -23.19 28.26
N PHE A 221 12.47 -24.16 28.32
CA PHE A 221 11.62 -24.42 29.48
C PHE A 221 12.45 -24.75 30.73
N ILE A 222 13.37 -25.71 30.61
CA ILE A 222 14.26 -26.10 31.73
C ILE A 222 15.13 -24.91 32.16
N SER A 223 15.53 -24.03 31.24
CA SER A 223 16.37 -22.86 31.57
C SER A 223 15.59 -21.84 32.38
N LEU A 224 14.35 -21.58 31.94
CA LEU A 224 13.45 -20.64 32.59
C LEU A 224 12.96 -21.16 33.95
N GLU A 225 12.66 -22.46 34.09
CA GLU A 225 12.21 -23.09 35.35
C GLU A 225 13.37 -23.47 36.29
N GLY A 226 14.54 -23.88 35.79
CA GLY A 226 15.72 -24.18 36.61
C GLY A 226 16.20 -22.94 37.38
N SER A 227 16.07 -21.78 36.75
CA SER A 227 16.24 -20.47 37.39
C SER A 227 15.11 -20.11 38.39
N VAL A 228 14.23 -21.03 38.78
CA VAL A 228 13.11 -20.85 39.75
C VAL A 228 13.33 -21.62 41.06
N LYS A 229 14.28 -22.57 41.13
CA LYS A 229 14.51 -23.42 42.32
C LYS A 229 15.98 -23.57 42.71
N GLY A 230 16.73 -22.48 42.74
CA GLY A 230 18.09 -22.46 43.28
C GLY A 230 18.30 -21.23 44.14
N GLU A 231 17.99 -21.34 45.43
CA GLU A 231 18.55 -20.59 46.57
C GLU A 231 17.76 -20.96 47.84
N GLU A 232 17.95 -22.19 48.32
CA GLU A 232 17.82 -22.49 49.75
C GLU A 232 19.21 -22.88 50.24
N GLY A 233 19.96 -21.89 50.73
CA GLY A 233 21.34 -22.07 51.19
C GLY A 233 22.09 -20.78 51.45
N ILE A 234 21.75 -20.12 52.57
CA ILE A 234 22.59 -19.27 53.44
C ILE A 234 23.08 -17.91 52.87
N ASP A 235 22.53 -16.85 53.48
CA ASP A 235 23.02 -15.46 53.62
C ASP A 235 23.74 -14.79 52.45
N GLU A 236 22.98 -14.03 51.65
CA GLU A 236 23.24 -12.62 51.32
C GLU A 236 21.99 -12.06 50.60
N LYS A 237 21.55 -10.83 50.91
CA LYS A 237 20.38 -10.19 50.26
C LYS A 237 20.75 -9.77 48.83
N PRO A 238 20.05 -10.22 47.76
CA PRO A 238 20.09 -9.55 46.48
C PRO A 238 18.74 -8.88 46.18
N ASP A 239 18.78 -7.69 45.58
CA ASP A 239 17.61 -7.02 45.04
C ASP A 239 16.86 -7.95 44.07
N LYS A 240 15.71 -8.50 44.54
CA LYS A 240 14.82 -9.35 43.73
C LYS A 240 14.18 -8.52 42.62
N LYS A 241 14.88 -8.33 41.49
CA LYS A 241 14.25 -7.93 40.22
C LYS A 241 13.20 -8.98 39.89
N LYS A 242 11.91 -8.61 40.04
CA LYS A 242 10.75 -9.46 39.73
C LYS A 242 10.93 -10.10 38.34
N LYS A 243 11.00 -11.43 38.31
CA LYS A 243 11.11 -12.26 37.11
C LYS A 243 9.79 -12.18 36.33
N VAL A 244 9.72 -11.32 35.32
CA VAL A 244 8.52 -11.10 34.51
C VAL A 244 8.81 -11.60 33.10
N MET A 245 8.08 -12.63 32.66
CA MET A 245 8.11 -13.11 31.29
C MET A 245 7.24 -12.23 30.38
N GLY A 246 7.50 -12.30 29.09
CA GLY A 246 6.62 -11.76 28.06
C GLY A 246 5.23 -12.36 28.17
N LYS A 247 4.20 -11.57 27.83
CA LYS A 247 2.81 -12.02 27.92
C LYS A 247 2.55 -13.25 27.05
N GLY A 248 3.13 -13.30 25.85
CA GLY A 248 2.93 -14.42 24.94
C GLY A 248 3.70 -15.66 25.36
N THR A 249 4.95 -15.49 25.79
CA THR A 249 5.76 -16.60 26.29
C THR A 249 5.21 -17.15 27.62
N THR A 250 4.57 -16.34 28.46
CA THR A 250 3.89 -16.80 29.69
C THR A 250 2.75 -17.77 29.37
N LEU A 251 1.92 -17.46 28.37
CA LEU A 251 0.82 -18.33 27.96
C LEU A 251 1.33 -19.63 27.32
N LEU A 252 2.41 -19.55 26.55
CA LEU A 252 3.11 -20.73 26.03
C LEU A 252 3.67 -21.59 27.17
N MET A 253 4.30 -20.97 28.16
CA MET A 253 4.83 -21.64 29.35
C MET A 253 3.72 -22.35 30.14
N GLN A 254 2.57 -21.71 30.32
CA GLN A 254 1.42 -22.32 30.97
C GLN A 254 0.88 -23.50 30.17
N PHE A 255 0.74 -23.37 28.85
CA PHE A 255 0.35 -24.47 27.99
C PHE A 255 1.31 -25.66 28.09
N ILE A 256 2.61 -25.39 28.07
CA ILE A 256 3.63 -26.43 28.23
C ILE A 256 3.46 -27.10 29.59
N LYS A 257 3.29 -26.33 30.68
CA LYS A 257 3.03 -26.89 32.02
C LYS A 257 1.79 -27.77 32.06
N ASP A 258 0.66 -27.29 31.55
CA ASP A 258 -0.61 -28.03 31.54
C ASP A 258 -0.49 -29.37 30.81
N ASN A 259 0.27 -29.41 29.71
CA ASN A 259 0.44 -30.61 28.88
C ASN A 259 1.66 -31.48 29.25
N LEU A 260 2.64 -30.95 30.01
CA LEU A 260 3.77 -31.72 30.52
C LEU A 260 3.50 -32.28 31.92
N LEU A 261 2.73 -31.58 32.75
CA LEU A 261 2.32 -32.08 34.07
C LEU A 261 1.51 -33.38 33.95
N SER A 262 0.71 -33.55 32.90
CA SER A 262 0.02 -34.81 32.61
C SER A 262 1.01 -35.97 32.31
N VAL A 263 2.16 -35.68 31.69
CA VAL A 263 3.23 -36.65 31.41
C VAL A 263 4.03 -36.99 32.68
N PHE A 264 4.26 -36.03 33.57
CA PHE A 264 4.93 -36.27 34.86
C PHE A 264 4.03 -37.05 35.84
N VAL A 265 2.74 -36.72 35.90
CA VAL A 265 1.76 -37.39 36.78
C VAL A 265 1.42 -38.80 36.30
N ALA A 266 1.34 -39.04 34.98
CA ALA A 266 1.06 -40.37 34.43
C ALA A 266 2.21 -41.38 34.60
N ASN A 267 3.44 -40.93 34.89
CA ASN A 267 4.63 -41.77 34.87
C ASN A 267 5.29 -42.03 36.24
N ASN A 268 4.65 -41.70 37.37
CA ASN A 268 5.14 -42.00 38.75
C ASN A 268 6.67 -41.89 38.90
N VAL A 269 7.21 -40.67 38.81
CA VAL A 269 8.67 -40.44 38.91
C VAL A 269 9.11 -40.57 40.37
N ASN A 270 9.29 -41.81 40.82
CA ASN A 270 10.15 -42.19 41.95
C ASN A 270 11.43 -42.92 41.49
N ASP A 271 11.59 -43.15 40.18
CA ASP A 271 12.78 -43.82 39.64
C ASP A 271 13.85 -42.81 39.19
N ASN A 272 15.04 -42.95 39.78
CA ASN A 272 16.27 -42.20 39.51
C ASN A 272 16.87 -42.43 38.10
N SER A 273 16.09 -42.86 37.09
CA SER A 273 16.55 -43.03 35.71
C SER A 273 16.01 -41.91 34.81
N CYS A 274 16.61 -40.72 34.93
CA CYS A 274 16.24 -39.48 34.24
C CYS A 274 16.65 -39.41 32.74
N SER A 275 17.03 -40.52 32.10
CA SER A 275 17.59 -40.50 30.73
C SER A 275 16.55 -40.43 29.61
N THR A 276 15.32 -40.93 29.83
CA THR A 276 14.27 -41.01 28.79
C THR A 276 13.20 -39.92 28.88
N LEU A 277 13.22 -39.12 29.94
CA LEU A 277 12.21 -38.09 30.21
C LEU A 277 12.21 -36.97 29.15
N PRO A 278 13.36 -36.40 28.74
CA PRO A 278 13.38 -35.34 27.72
C PRO A 278 12.82 -35.82 26.37
N GLU A 279 13.02 -37.09 26.01
CA GLU A 279 12.50 -37.64 24.76
C GLU A 279 10.99 -37.88 24.80
N LYS A 280 10.45 -38.37 25.92
CA LYS A 280 8.99 -38.49 26.13
C LYS A 280 8.29 -37.13 26.11
N VAL A 281 8.92 -36.11 26.70
CA VAL A 281 8.46 -34.73 26.69
C VAL A 281 8.48 -34.16 25.27
N ALA A 282 9.54 -34.39 24.50
CA ALA A 282 9.63 -33.96 23.09
C ALA A 282 8.54 -34.59 22.24
N GLN A 283 8.25 -35.88 22.46
CA GLN A 283 7.18 -36.59 21.76
C GLN A 283 5.79 -36.04 22.13
N CYS A 284 5.56 -35.66 23.39
CA CYS A 284 4.31 -35.02 23.82
C CYS A 284 4.13 -33.63 23.18
N ILE A 285 5.18 -32.81 23.14
CA ILE A 285 5.11 -31.49 22.48
C ILE A 285 4.79 -31.67 21.00
N LEU A 286 5.44 -32.63 20.33
CA LEU A 286 5.16 -32.99 18.93
C LEU A 286 3.69 -33.35 18.68
N SER A 287 3.04 -34.10 19.58
CA SER A 287 1.64 -34.49 19.42
C SER A 287 0.65 -33.34 19.66
N HIS A 288 1.05 -32.29 20.38
CA HIS A 288 0.22 -31.13 20.71
C HIS A 288 0.57 -29.87 19.90
N PHE A 289 1.46 -29.97 18.92
CA PHE A 289 1.91 -28.84 18.10
C PHE A 289 0.74 -28.11 17.39
N GLU A 290 -0.23 -28.87 16.88
CA GLU A 290 -1.40 -28.31 16.17
C GLU A 290 -2.42 -27.69 17.14
N SER A 291 -2.54 -28.20 18.38
CA SER A 291 -3.42 -27.60 19.40
C SER A 291 -2.84 -26.34 20.04
N LEU A 292 -1.53 -26.13 19.91
CA LEU A 292 -0.84 -24.92 20.33
C LEU A 292 -1.12 -23.73 19.39
N LEU A 293 -1.33 -23.98 18.09
CA LEU A 293 -1.58 -22.97 17.07
C LEU A 293 -2.72 -21.98 17.38
N PRO A 294 -3.95 -22.41 17.74
CA PRO A 294 -5.05 -21.48 18.03
C PRO A 294 -4.75 -20.59 19.25
N LYS A 295 -4.04 -21.11 20.26
CA LYS A 295 -3.63 -20.30 21.43
C LYS A 295 -2.62 -19.24 21.02
N ILE A 296 -1.61 -19.58 20.21
CA ILE A 296 -0.63 -18.60 19.71
C ILE A 296 -1.33 -17.52 18.90
N LYS A 297 -2.25 -17.89 18.00
CA LYS A 297 -3.03 -16.91 17.23
C LYS A 297 -3.81 -15.97 18.14
N GLN A 298 -4.51 -16.51 19.15
CA GLN A 298 -5.23 -15.71 20.13
C GLN A 298 -4.30 -14.74 20.88
N VAL A 299 -3.07 -15.14 21.23
CA VAL A 299 -2.08 -14.25 21.88
C VAL A 299 -1.64 -13.12 20.95
N VAL A 300 -1.35 -13.43 19.70
CA VAL A 300 -0.91 -12.44 18.71
C VAL A 300 -2.04 -11.46 18.44
N GLU A 301 -3.24 -11.96 18.17
CA GLU A 301 -4.46 -11.16 17.88
C GLU A 301 -4.91 -10.32 19.09
N SER A 302 -4.90 -10.89 20.30
CA SER A 302 -5.27 -10.15 21.52
C SER A 302 -4.30 -9.03 21.87
N ASN A 303 -3.02 -9.14 21.48
CA ASN A 303 -2.04 -8.07 21.66
C ASN A 303 -1.96 -7.11 20.46
N GLU A 304 -2.42 -7.50 19.27
CA GLU A 304 -2.66 -6.59 18.13
C GLU A 304 -3.72 -5.54 18.47
N SER A 305 -4.70 -5.86 19.33
CA SER A 305 -5.70 -4.91 19.83
C SER A 305 -5.14 -3.70 20.59
N ARG A 306 -3.84 -3.73 20.95
CA ARG A 306 -3.13 -2.61 21.60
C ARG A 306 -2.17 -1.86 20.68
N ARG A 307 -2.07 -2.22 19.39
CA ARG A 307 -1.49 -1.28 18.41
C ARG A 307 -2.42 -0.08 18.36
N LEU A 308 -1.91 1.09 18.72
CA LEU A 308 -2.60 2.34 18.42
C LEU A 308 -2.88 2.36 16.92
N PRO A 309 -4.15 2.39 16.47
CA PRO A 309 -4.47 2.46 15.06
C PRO A 309 -3.76 3.65 14.44
N LYS A 310 -2.88 3.39 13.47
CA LYS A 310 -2.13 4.43 12.77
C LYS A 310 -2.79 4.68 11.42
N LEU A 311 -2.89 5.95 11.06
CA LEU A 311 -3.34 6.37 9.74
C LEU A 311 -2.42 5.83 8.63
N ALA A 312 -3.03 5.52 7.48
CA ALA A 312 -2.28 5.22 6.27
C ALA A 312 -1.39 6.41 5.89
N LYS A 313 -0.21 6.14 5.32
CA LYS A 313 0.74 7.20 4.96
C LYS A 313 0.07 8.19 4.00
N GLY A 314 0.26 9.49 4.23
CA GLY A 314 -0.28 10.54 3.39
C GLY A 314 -1.79 10.78 3.53
N THR A 315 -2.46 10.16 4.51
CA THR A 315 -3.84 10.48 4.91
C THR A 315 -3.85 11.24 6.24
N ARG A 316 -4.98 11.88 6.57
CA ARG A 316 -5.13 12.71 7.76
C ARG A 316 -6.56 12.64 8.30
N ASP A 317 -6.68 12.60 9.61
CA ASP A 317 -7.94 12.90 10.28
C ASP A 317 -8.13 14.41 10.40
N PHE A 318 -9.37 14.87 10.25
CA PHE A 318 -9.76 16.25 10.50
C PHE A 318 -10.75 16.27 11.66
N ALA A 319 -10.42 17.02 12.71
CA ALA A 319 -11.22 17.06 13.94
C ALA A 319 -11.71 18.48 14.25
N LYS A 320 -12.83 18.57 14.98
CA LYS A 320 -13.39 19.78 15.61
C LYS A 320 -13.22 21.05 14.77
N GLU A 321 -12.26 21.90 15.11
CA GLU A 321 -12.06 23.23 14.52
C GLU A 321 -11.74 23.13 13.01
N GLN A 322 -11.00 22.10 12.60
CA GLN A 322 -10.67 21.87 11.19
C GLN A 322 -11.92 21.51 10.37
N MET A 323 -12.83 20.71 10.94
CA MET A 323 -14.06 20.33 10.25
C MET A 323 -14.99 21.54 10.08
N VAL A 324 -15.13 22.37 11.11
CA VAL A 324 -15.95 23.61 11.04
C VAL A 324 -15.47 24.52 9.91
N VAL A 325 -14.15 24.72 9.78
CA VAL A 325 -13.58 25.55 8.70
C VAL A 325 -13.83 24.91 7.33
N ARG A 326 -13.66 23.59 7.20
CA ARG A 326 -13.89 22.87 5.94
C ARG A 326 -15.34 22.90 5.49
N GLU A 327 -16.27 22.66 6.40
CA GLU A 327 -17.71 22.70 6.12
C GLU A 327 -18.12 24.09 5.65
N LYS A 328 -17.61 25.16 6.29
CA LYS A 328 -17.82 26.53 5.83
C LYS A 328 -17.28 26.75 4.42
N ALA A 329 -16.05 26.31 4.15
CA ALA A 329 -15.45 26.43 2.82
C ALA A 329 -16.25 25.66 1.74
N PHE A 330 -16.65 24.42 2.04
CA PHE A 330 -17.46 23.62 1.11
C PHE A 330 -18.85 24.22 0.87
N ALA A 331 -19.46 24.83 1.88
CA ALA A 331 -20.73 25.54 1.73
C ALA A 331 -20.60 26.75 0.80
N ILE A 332 -19.56 27.57 0.97
CA ILE A 332 -19.26 28.70 0.07
C ILE A 332 -19.05 28.21 -1.36
N VAL A 333 -18.16 27.23 -1.54
CA VAL A 333 -17.84 26.67 -2.86
C VAL A 333 -19.09 26.12 -3.55
N GLY A 334 -19.87 25.31 -2.83
CA GLY A 334 -21.11 24.75 -3.35
C GLY A 334 -22.17 25.80 -3.69
N ASN A 335 -22.27 26.89 -2.93
CA ASN A 335 -23.21 27.97 -3.20
C ASN A 335 -22.83 28.74 -4.46
N VAL A 336 -21.56 29.10 -4.63
CA VAL A 336 -21.08 29.77 -5.84
C VAL A 336 -21.36 28.88 -7.06
N PHE A 337 -20.98 27.60 -7.02
CA PHE A 337 -21.25 26.68 -8.12
C PHE A 337 -22.74 26.57 -8.50
N LYS A 338 -23.64 26.51 -7.51
CA LYS A 338 -25.10 26.50 -7.75
C LYS A 338 -25.60 27.79 -8.41
N ARG A 339 -25.08 28.96 -8.03
CA ARG A 339 -25.45 30.23 -8.68
C ARG A 339 -25.10 30.26 -10.16
N HIS A 340 -24.03 29.56 -10.55
CA HIS A 340 -23.59 29.41 -11.94
C HIS A 340 -24.24 28.20 -12.66
N GLY A 341 -25.35 27.70 -12.13
CA GLY A 341 -26.20 26.71 -12.80
C GLY A 341 -25.68 25.28 -12.75
N ALA A 342 -24.65 24.98 -11.95
CA ALA A 342 -24.18 23.61 -11.78
C ALA A 342 -25.03 22.81 -10.80
N MET A 343 -25.30 21.56 -11.17
CA MET A 343 -25.96 20.57 -10.31
C MET A 343 -24.94 19.72 -9.55
N ALA A 344 -25.27 19.34 -8.32
CA ALA A 344 -24.44 18.42 -7.56
C ALA A 344 -24.46 17.04 -8.21
N LEU A 345 -23.29 16.45 -8.45
CA LEU A 345 -23.16 15.06 -8.89
C LEU A 345 -22.21 14.33 -7.97
N ASP A 346 -22.67 13.23 -7.37
CA ASP A 346 -21.79 12.30 -6.67
C ASP A 346 -21.53 11.07 -7.53
N THR A 347 -20.27 10.63 -7.54
CA THR A 347 -19.78 9.50 -8.33
C THR A 347 -19.07 8.50 -7.42
N PRO A 348 -19.03 7.21 -7.77
CA PRO A 348 -18.36 6.20 -6.96
C PRO A 348 -16.90 6.55 -6.60
N VAL A 349 -16.42 6.02 -5.48
CA VAL A 349 -15.03 6.21 -5.01
C VAL A 349 -14.03 5.37 -5.82
N PHE A 350 -14.50 4.26 -6.39
CA PHE A 350 -13.72 3.37 -7.23
C PHE A 350 -14.35 3.26 -8.61
N GLU A 351 -13.49 3.05 -9.60
CA GLU A 351 -13.85 2.87 -11.01
C GLU A 351 -13.25 1.55 -11.51
N LEU A 352 -13.81 1.00 -12.58
CA LEU A 352 -13.17 -0.11 -13.28
C LEU A 352 -11.77 0.32 -13.70
N ARG A 353 -10.77 -0.54 -13.50
CA ARG A 353 -9.38 -0.20 -13.82
C ARG A 353 -9.23 0.24 -15.27
N GLU A 354 -9.93 -0.43 -16.18
CA GLU A 354 -9.96 -0.10 -17.61
C GLU A 354 -10.46 1.32 -17.91
N THR A 355 -11.35 1.87 -17.09
CA THR A 355 -11.89 3.23 -17.24
C THR A 355 -10.83 4.29 -16.93
N LEU A 356 -9.92 3.99 -16.01
CA LEU A 356 -8.82 4.89 -15.65
C LEU A 356 -7.57 4.68 -16.53
N THR A 357 -7.30 3.44 -16.94
CA THR A 357 -6.11 3.13 -17.74
C THR A 357 -6.23 3.65 -19.17
N GLY A 358 -5.18 4.33 -19.66
CA GLY A 358 -5.11 4.90 -21.01
C GLY A 358 -5.32 6.41 -21.10
N LYS A 359 -5.86 7.06 -20.05
CA LYS A 359 -6.00 8.53 -19.99
C LYS A 359 -4.77 9.24 -19.43
N TYR A 360 -4.06 8.59 -18.51
CA TYR A 360 -3.04 9.25 -17.68
C TYR A 360 -1.59 8.95 -18.08
N GLY A 361 -1.33 8.18 -19.16
CA GLY A 361 0.04 7.92 -19.62
C GLY A 361 0.96 7.42 -18.50
N GLU A 362 2.06 8.13 -18.24
CA GLU A 362 3.02 7.82 -17.16
C GLU A 362 2.42 7.95 -15.74
N ASP A 363 1.44 8.84 -15.54
CA ASP A 363 0.76 9.08 -14.26
C ASP A 363 -0.17 7.91 -13.86
N SER A 364 -0.43 6.96 -14.77
CA SER A 364 -1.15 5.72 -14.43
C SER A 364 -0.49 4.92 -13.29
N LYS A 365 0.83 5.10 -13.08
CA LYS A 365 1.58 4.50 -11.97
C LYS A 365 1.14 5.02 -10.60
N LEU A 366 0.48 6.18 -10.56
CA LEU A 366 0.02 6.83 -9.33
C LEU A 366 -1.39 6.37 -8.92
N ILE A 367 -2.01 5.44 -9.63
CA ILE A 367 -3.34 4.90 -9.31
C ILE A 367 -3.24 3.81 -8.23
N TYR A 368 -4.21 3.81 -7.31
CA TYR A 368 -4.37 2.74 -6.32
C TYR A 368 -5.26 1.63 -6.87
N ASP A 369 -4.67 0.49 -7.19
CA ASP A 369 -5.40 -0.73 -7.53
C ASP A 369 -5.96 -1.40 -6.26
N LEU A 370 -7.21 -1.83 -6.32
CA LEU A 370 -7.85 -2.62 -5.27
C LEU A 370 -7.51 -4.10 -5.47
N ALA A 371 -7.30 -4.81 -4.36
CA ALA A 371 -7.02 -6.24 -4.40
C ALA A 371 -8.28 -7.01 -4.85
N ASP A 372 -8.10 -7.90 -5.82
CA ASP A 372 -9.17 -8.75 -6.34
C ASP A 372 -9.62 -9.78 -5.28
N GLN A 373 -10.93 -9.94 -5.13
CA GLN A 373 -11.58 -10.94 -4.28
C GLN A 373 -12.42 -11.93 -5.11
N GLY A 374 -12.13 -12.07 -6.40
CA GLY A 374 -12.87 -12.88 -7.38
C GLY A 374 -13.93 -12.08 -8.16
N GLY A 375 -13.72 -10.78 -8.33
CA GLY A 375 -14.67 -9.85 -8.95
C GLY A 375 -14.04 -8.97 -10.02
N GLU A 376 -14.67 -7.83 -10.31
CA GLU A 376 -14.15 -6.87 -11.28
C GLU A 376 -12.88 -6.18 -10.76
N ILE A 377 -11.91 -5.95 -11.66
CA ILE A 377 -10.67 -5.26 -11.32
C ILE A 377 -10.96 -3.76 -11.20
N CYS A 378 -10.96 -3.27 -9.96
CA CYS A 378 -11.26 -1.87 -9.64
C CYS A 378 -10.04 -1.13 -9.12
N SER A 379 -10.08 0.19 -9.27
CA SER A 379 -9.06 1.12 -8.76
C SER A 379 -9.73 2.34 -8.15
N LEU A 380 -9.09 2.97 -7.15
CA LEU A 380 -9.61 4.22 -6.57
C LEU A 380 -9.55 5.35 -7.61
N ARG A 381 -10.53 6.25 -7.57
CA ARG A 381 -10.58 7.42 -8.45
C ARG A 381 -9.37 8.34 -8.25
N TYR A 382 -8.69 8.66 -9.35
CA TYR A 382 -7.51 9.53 -9.38
C TYR A 382 -7.88 11.02 -9.35
N ASP A 383 -9.00 11.37 -9.99
CA ASP A 383 -9.64 12.68 -10.02
C ASP A 383 -11.17 12.53 -10.11
N LEU A 384 -11.89 13.65 -10.23
CA LEU A 384 -13.35 13.65 -10.41
C LEU A 384 -13.77 13.79 -11.88
N THR A 385 -12.85 14.07 -12.80
CA THR A 385 -13.11 14.32 -14.22
C THR A 385 -13.43 13.03 -14.99
N VAL A 386 -12.67 11.95 -14.77
CA VAL A 386 -12.94 10.67 -15.46
C VAL A 386 -14.28 10.06 -15.03
N PRO A 387 -14.64 10.00 -13.73
CA PRO A 387 -15.98 9.59 -13.31
C PRO A 387 -17.11 10.42 -13.94
N PHE A 388 -16.88 11.72 -14.16
CA PHE A 388 -17.84 12.57 -14.86
C PHE A 388 -17.99 12.23 -16.33
N ALA A 389 -16.88 12.08 -17.05
CA ALA A 389 -16.89 11.70 -18.45
C ALA A 389 -17.62 10.36 -18.65
N ARG A 390 -17.38 9.39 -17.76
CA ARG A 390 -18.12 8.11 -17.74
C ARG A 390 -19.62 8.35 -17.53
N TYR A 391 -20.01 9.15 -16.55
CA TYR A 391 -21.42 9.45 -16.28
C TYR A 391 -22.13 10.08 -17.49
N VAL A 392 -21.52 11.08 -18.12
CA VAL A 392 -22.05 11.75 -19.32
C VAL A 392 -22.22 10.74 -20.47
N ALA A 393 -21.21 9.91 -20.71
CA ALA A 393 -21.23 8.90 -21.77
C ALA A 393 -22.29 7.81 -21.53
N MET A 394 -22.37 7.27 -20.30
CA MET A 394 -23.35 6.23 -19.94
C MET A 394 -24.79 6.71 -20.07
N ASN A 395 -25.05 7.99 -19.82
CA ASN A 395 -26.39 8.57 -19.87
C ASN A 395 -26.70 9.29 -21.19
N GLY A 396 -25.77 9.30 -22.16
CA GLY A 396 -25.98 9.94 -23.47
C GLY A 396 -26.25 11.44 -23.38
N LEU A 397 -25.71 12.13 -22.36
CA LEU A 397 -25.95 13.56 -22.15
C LEU A 397 -25.15 14.39 -23.15
N THR A 398 -25.82 15.33 -23.83
CA THR A 398 -25.18 16.23 -24.81
C THR A 398 -24.75 17.56 -24.22
N SER A 399 -25.38 18.01 -23.12
CA SER A 399 -24.98 19.17 -22.34
C SER A 399 -25.26 18.96 -20.86
N PHE A 400 -24.30 19.30 -20.00
CA PHE A 400 -24.45 19.16 -18.56
C PHE A 400 -23.48 20.09 -17.82
N ARG A 401 -23.97 20.77 -16.78
CA ARG A 401 -23.14 21.57 -15.86
C ARG A 401 -23.22 20.96 -14.48
N ARG A 402 -22.07 20.60 -13.92
CA ARG A 402 -22.04 19.94 -12.61
C ARG A 402 -21.01 20.54 -11.68
N TYR A 403 -21.19 20.26 -10.40
CA TYR A 403 -20.10 20.34 -9.45
C TYR A 403 -20.02 19.08 -8.58
N GLN A 404 -18.81 18.77 -8.14
CA GLN A 404 -18.57 17.71 -7.16
C GLN A 404 -17.45 18.14 -6.20
N ILE A 405 -17.68 17.96 -4.90
CA ILE A 405 -16.69 18.17 -3.85
C ILE A 405 -16.45 16.83 -3.17
N ALA A 406 -15.31 16.20 -3.43
CA ALA A 406 -15.05 14.85 -2.95
C ALA A 406 -13.57 14.52 -2.80
N LYS A 407 -13.27 13.49 -2.02
CA LYS A 407 -11.90 12.98 -1.85
C LYS A 407 -11.42 12.23 -3.09
N VAL A 408 -10.15 12.39 -3.43
CA VAL A 408 -9.44 11.67 -4.49
C VAL A 408 -8.14 11.07 -3.96
N TYR A 409 -7.63 10.06 -4.66
CA TYR A 409 -6.57 9.21 -4.16
C TYR A 409 -5.42 9.12 -5.17
N ARG A 410 -4.22 9.49 -4.74
CA ARG A 410 -3.01 9.46 -5.58
C ARG A 410 -1.87 8.79 -4.83
N ARG A 411 -1.17 7.85 -5.45
CA ARG A 411 -0.06 7.11 -4.85
C ARG A 411 1.23 7.92 -4.81
N ASP A 412 1.11 9.20 -4.47
CA ASP A 412 2.23 10.11 -4.35
C ASP A 412 3.17 9.71 -3.22
N ASN A 413 4.46 10.03 -3.38
CA ASN A 413 5.40 10.07 -2.27
C ASN A 413 5.06 11.29 -1.41
N PRO A 414 4.60 11.12 -0.15
CA PRO A 414 4.08 12.23 0.63
C PRO A 414 5.14 13.28 0.89
N SER A 415 4.84 14.53 0.54
CA SER A 415 5.68 15.70 0.79
C SER A 415 4.80 16.87 1.24
N LYS A 416 5.40 18.05 1.48
CA LYS A 416 4.64 19.26 1.81
C LYS A 416 3.67 19.54 0.64
N ALA A 417 2.36 19.53 0.90
CA ALA A 417 1.26 19.65 -0.06
C ALA A 417 0.93 18.44 -0.97
N ARG A 418 1.75 17.38 -1.03
CA ARG A 418 1.39 16.15 -1.75
C ARG A 418 0.86 15.10 -0.77
N HIS A 419 -0.46 14.90 -0.79
CA HIS A 419 -1.15 13.91 0.03
C HIS A 419 -1.65 12.74 -0.82
N ARG A 420 -1.79 11.58 -0.17
CA ARG A 420 -2.34 10.40 -0.83
C ARG A 420 -3.86 10.39 -0.84
N GLU A 421 -4.46 11.15 0.07
CA GLU A 421 -5.88 11.45 0.11
C GLU A 421 -6.07 12.97 0.32
N PHE A 422 -6.84 13.61 -0.56
CA PHE A 422 -7.20 15.03 -0.43
C PHE A 422 -8.52 15.33 -1.14
N TYR A 423 -9.12 16.48 -0.85
CA TYR A 423 -10.37 16.90 -1.50
C TYR A 423 -10.09 17.67 -2.79
N GLN A 424 -10.90 17.41 -3.80
CA GLN A 424 -11.04 18.24 -4.99
C GLN A 424 -12.46 18.83 -5.05
N CYS A 425 -12.56 20.00 -5.66
CA CYS A 425 -13.81 20.70 -5.95
C CYS A 425 -13.81 20.99 -7.45
N ASP A 426 -14.59 20.22 -8.20
CA ASP A 426 -14.66 20.35 -9.65
C ASP A 426 -15.95 21.06 -10.03
N PHE A 427 -15.85 21.98 -11.00
CA PHE A 427 -16.97 22.55 -11.75
C PHE A 427 -16.75 22.20 -13.21
N ASP A 428 -17.63 21.38 -13.78
CA ASP A 428 -17.47 20.88 -15.14
C ASP A 428 -18.63 21.32 -16.04
N ILE A 429 -18.28 21.69 -17.26
CA ILE A 429 -19.22 22.00 -18.35
C ILE A 429 -18.98 20.99 -19.47
N ALA A 430 -19.99 20.19 -19.78
CA ALA A 430 -20.03 19.32 -20.95
C ALA A 430 -20.96 19.91 -22.02
N GLY A 431 -20.55 19.79 -23.29
CA GLY A 431 -21.39 20.14 -24.45
C GLY A 431 -21.32 21.59 -24.94
N ASP A 432 -20.55 22.45 -24.29
CA ASP A 432 -20.37 23.86 -24.68
C ASP A 432 -18.95 24.08 -25.21
N GLU A 433 -18.82 24.34 -26.51
CA GLU A 433 -17.53 24.59 -27.19
C GLU A 433 -17.22 26.09 -27.33
N THR A 434 -18.03 26.96 -26.71
CA THR A 434 -17.85 28.41 -26.83
C THR A 434 -16.82 28.96 -25.84
N ILE A 435 -16.25 30.13 -26.16
CA ILE A 435 -15.37 30.87 -25.24
C ILE A 435 -16.15 31.35 -23.99
N ALA A 436 -17.48 31.42 -24.06
CA ALA A 436 -18.31 31.80 -22.92
C ALA A 436 -18.17 30.81 -21.75
N ALA A 437 -18.05 29.50 -22.04
CA ALA A 437 -17.80 28.49 -21.01
C ALA A 437 -16.45 28.70 -20.31
N ASP A 438 -15.40 29.07 -21.04
CA ASP A 438 -14.09 29.41 -20.47
C ASP A 438 -14.19 30.66 -19.57
N PHE A 439 -14.97 31.66 -19.98
CA PHE A 439 -15.21 32.88 -19.19
C PHE A 439 -16.01 32.59 -17.91
N ASP A 440 -17.04 31.75 -17.98
CA ASP A 440 -17.82 31.32 -16.81
C ASP A 440 -16.91 30.70 -15.74
N VAL A 441 -15.98 29.83 -16.14
CA VAL A 441 -15.02 29.19 -15.22
C VAL A 441 -14.11 30.22 -14.54
N VAL A 442 -13.61 31.21 -15.29
CA VAL A 442 -12.79 32.30 -14.72
C VAL A 442 -13.62 33.15 -13.76
N ARG A 443 -14.86 33.47 -14.14
CA ARG A 443 -15.76 34.27 -13.29
C ARG A 443 -16.08 33.55 -11.97
N ILE A 444 -16.37 32.24 -12.04
CA ILE A 444 -16.59 31.39 -10.87
C ILE A 444 -15.35 31.40 -9.97
N LEU A 445 -14.15 31.24 -10.54
CA LEU A 445 -12.91 31.25 -9.76
C LEU A 445 -12.72 32.56 -9.00
N VAL A 446 -12.95 33.71 -9.65
CA VAL A 446 -12.85 35.03 -9.00
C VAL A 446 -13.87 35.13 -7.86
N GLU A 447 -15.13 34.79 -8.10
CA GLU A 447 -16.17 34.85 -7.06
C GLU A 447 -15.87 33.90 -5.88
N LEU A 448 -15.32 32.72 -6.14
CA LEU A 448 -14.90 31.79 -5.09
C LEU A 448 -13.81 32.39 -4.21
N LEU A 449 -12.78 32.99 -4.82
CA LEU A 449 -11.67 33.59 -4.08
C LEU A 449 -12.14 34.79 -3.24
N ASP A 450 -13.04 35.61 -3.78
CA ASP A 450 -13.64 36.75 -3.08
C ASP A 450 -14.50 36.28 -1.89
N GLU A 451 -15.36 35.28 -2.08
CA GLU A 451 -16.26 34.80 -1.02
C GLU A 451 -15.56 33.98 0.06
N LEU A 452 -14.48 33.26 -0.29
CA LEU A 452 -13.73 32.48 0.70
C LEU A 452 -13.02 33.36 1.74
N ASN A 453 -12.71 34.63 1.41
CA ASN A 453 -12.19 35.66 2.31
C ASN A 453 -11.06 35.16 3.25
N ILE A 454 -10.20 34.31 2.73
CA ILE A 454 -8.93 33.80 3.26
C ILE A 454 -7.75 34.84 3.40
N GLY A 455 -7.96 36.17 3.23
CA GLY A 455 -6.91 37.23 3.23
C GLY A 455 -6.47 37.79 1.85
N ASP A 456 -5.37 38.55 1.81
CA ASP A 456 -4.72 38.93 0.55
C ASP A 456 -4.06 37.68 -0.08
N TYR A 457 -4.38 37.35 -1.34
CA TYR A 457 -3.63 36.34 -2.09
C TYR A 457 -2.91 36.95 -3.26
N GLU A 458 -1.72 36.42 -3.53
CA GLU A 458 -1.06 36.58 -4.80
C GLU A 458 -1.71 35.61 -5.81
N TYR A 459 -2.43 36.16 -6.81
CA TYR A 459 -3.11 35.37 -7.84
C TYR A 459 -2.14 34.46 -8.59
N TYR A 460 -2.58 33.23 -8.85
CA TYR A 460 -1.81 32.22 -9.57
C TYR A 460 -2.17 32.18 -11.08
N ARG A 461 -1.16 31.97 -11.92
CA ARG A 461 -1.14 31.89 -13.40
C ARG A 461 -1.97 30.72 -13.86
N LEU A 462 -2.98 30.97 -14.68
CA LEU A 462 -3.74 29.93 -15.38
C LEU A 462 -2.96 29.48 -16.62
N TYR A 463 -2.41 28.27 -16.62
CA TYR A 463 -1.97 27.63 -17.87
C TYR A 463 -3.18 26.99 -18.55
N LEU A 464 -3.72 27.65 -19.57
CA LEU A 464 -4.68 27.05 -20.50
C LEU A 464 -3.91 26.16 -21.49
N SER A 465 -3.87 24.86 -21.23
CA SER A 465 -3.33 23.89 -22.19
C SER A 465 -4.33 23.69 -23.32
N MET A 466 -4.02 24.21 -24.50
CA MET A 466 -4.72 23.89 -25.74
C MET A 466 -4.22 22.52 -26.23
N GLY A 467 -4.83 21.45 -25.73
CA GLY A 467 -4.57 20.10 -26.23
C GLY A 467 -4.85 20.02 -27.74
N GLY A 468 -3.81 19.79 -28.53
CA GLY A 468 -3.94 19.52 -29.96
C GLY A 468 -4.80 18.28 -30.18
N SER A 469 -5.86 18.43 -30.97
CA SER A 469 -6.91 17.45 -31.29
C SER A 469 -8.05 17.39 -30.28
N ARG A 470 -9.14 18.15 -30.58
CA ARG A 470 -10.51 18.03 -30.06
C ARG A 470 -10.70 17.05 -28.87
N LYS A 471 -10.29 17.42 -27.65
CA LYS A 471 -10.86 16.94 -26.37
C LYS A 471 -10.17 17.58 -25.16
N ILE A 472 -11.02 18.02 -24.22
CA ILE A 472 -10.83 18.37 -22.80
C ILE A 472 -9.65 19.34 -22.51
N ARG A 473 -9.99 20.61 -22.28
CA ARG A 473 -9.07 21.63 -21.75
C ARG A 473 -9.11 21.57 -20.22
N GLY A 474 -7.94 21.36 -19.60
CA GLY A 474 -7.76 21.42 -18.15
C GLY A 474 -6.76 22.51 -17.77
N VAL A 475 -6.97 23.14 -16.60
CA VAL A 475 -6.03 24.09 -15.99
C VAL A 475 -4.91 23.30 -15.32
N GLN A 476 -3.66 23.48 -15.78
CA GLN A 476 -2.60 22.53 -15.43
C GLN A 476 -1.55 22.98 -14.41
N ASN A 477 -1.42 24.26 -14.04
CA ASN A 477 -0.53 24.71 -12.93
C ASN A 477 -0.84 26.17 -12.54
N LEU A 478 -0.35 26.62 -11.38
CA LEU A 478 -0.65 27.89 -10.70
C LEU A 478 0.67 28.59 -10.27
N GLU A 479 1.04 29.76 -10.85
CA GLU A 479 2.25 30.58 -10.49
C GLU A 479 1.97 32.11 -10.43
N THR A 480 2.50 32.90 -9.50
CA THR A 480 2.05 34.29 -9.20
C THR A 480 2.06 35.34 -10.36
N VAL A 481 0.93 36.02 -10.68
CA VAL A 481 0.79 37.13 -11.68
C VAL A 481 -0.34 38.13 -11.30
N ARG A 482 -0.23 39.44 -11.59
CA ARG A 482 -1.25 40.48 -11.23
C ARG A 482 -2.51 40.47 -12.15
N PRO A 483 -3.71 40.88 -11.67
CA PRO A 483 -4.97 40.82 -12.44
C PRO A 483 -4.97 41.50 -13.82
N HIS A 484 -4.31 42.66 -13.94
CA HIS A 484 -4.21 43.38 -15.22
C HIS A 484 -3.36 42.62 -16.25
N GLN A 485 -2.33 41.90 -15.81
CA GLN A 485 -1.47 41.09 -16.68
C GLN A 485 -2.20 39.83 -17.16
N LEU A 486 -3.07 39.24 -16.34
CA LEU A 486 -3.94 38.13 -16.74
C LEU A 486 -4.98 38.58 -17.77
N LEU A 487 -5.63 39.73 -17.53
CA LEU A 487 -6.58 40.32 -18.47
C LEU A 487 -5.91 40.69 -19.80
N GLU A 488 -4.73 41.32 -19.75
CA GLU A 488 -3.90 41.63 -20.92
C GLU A 488 -3.57 40.36 -21.71
N GLN A 489 -3.12 39.28 -21.04
CA GLN A 489 -2.81 38.01 -21.70
C GLN A 489 -4.03 37.31 -22.29
N MET A 490 -5.19 37.38 -21.63
CA MET A 490 -6.45 36.85 -22.16
C MET A 490 -6.90 37.63 -23.39
N VAL A 491 -6.80 38.96 -23.36
CA VAL A 491 -7.08 39.83 -24.52
C VAL A 491 -6.10 39.52 -25.65
N CYS A 492 -4.80 39.44 -25.39
CA CYS A 492 -3.79 39.08 -26.38
C CYS A 492 -4.00 37.67 -26.96
N THR A 493 -4.40 36.71 -26.13
CA THR A 493 -4.67 35.33 -26.58
C THR A 493 -5.95 35.25 -27.42
N ALA A 494 -7.02 35.94 -27.00
CA ALA A 494 -8.25 36.05 -27.78
C ALA A 494 -7.99 36.75 -29.13
N PHE A 495 -7.18 37.82 -29.14
CA PHE A 495 -6.73 38.49 -30.36
C PHE A 495 -5.89 37.58 -31.23
N ARG A 496 -4.95 36.83 -30.67
CA ARG A 496 -4.11 35.88 -31.42
C ARG A 496 -4.94 34.77 -32.04
N VAL A 497 -5.91 34.21 -31.31
CA VAL A 497 -6.84 33.20 -31.83
C VAL A 497 -7.72 33.79 -32.93
N ALA A 498 -8.20 35.03 -32.77
CA ALA A 498 -8.94 35.73 -33.81
C ALA A 498 -8.07 35.99 -35.06
N ALA A 499 -6.81 36.39 -34.87
CA ALA A 499 -5.83 36.63 -35.92
C ALA A 499 -5.42 35.34 -36.66
N ASP A 500 -5.21 34.24 -35.93
CA ASP A 500 -4.94 32.91 -36.50
C ASP A 500 -6.16 32.41 -37.29
N THR A 501 -7.37 32.67 -36.79
CA THR A 501 -8.62 32.37 -37.52
C THR A 501 -8.74 33.21 -38.79
N LEU A 502 -8.36 34.50 -38.72
CA LEU A 502 -8.29 35.43 -39.87
C LEU A 502 -7.33 34.92 -40.94
N ASN A 503 -6.10 34.57 -40.55
CA ASN A 503 -5.05 34.07 -41.43
C ASN A 503 -5.42 32.74 -42.13
N GLN A 504 -6.32 31.96 -41.53
CA GLN A 504 -6.76 30.67 -42.06
C GLN A 504 -8.02 30.77 -42.94
N THR A 505 -8.65 31.95 -43.06
CA THR A 505 -9.88 32.11 -43.87
C THR A 505 -9.59 32.70 -45.26
N ARG A 506 -9.97 31.97 -46.33
CA ARG A 506 -10.10 32.54 -47.68
C ARG A 506 -11.47 33.24 -47.83
N PHE A 507 -11.45 34.42 -48.45
CA PHE A 507 -12.54 35.40 -48.56
C PHE A 507 -13.95 34.80 -48.76
N GLY A 508 -14.89 35.18 -47.88
CA GLY A 508 -16.31 34.78 -47.98
C GLY A 508 -17.12 34.78 -46.67
N ARG A 509 -16.48 34.93 -45.49
CA ARG A 509 -17.15 34.84 -44.17
C ARG A 509 -17.05 36.11 -43.30
N LEU A 510 -16.96 37.30 -43.90
CA LEU A 510 -16.92 38.56 -43.16
C LEU A 510 -18.14 38.78 -42.23
N LYS A 511 -19.35 38.32 -42.58
CA LYS A 511 -20.53 38.42 -41.70
C LYS A 511 -20.40 37.65 -40.38
N ASN A 512 -19.85 36.43 -40.42
CA ASN A 512 -19.63 35.65 -39.20
C ASN A 512 -18.50 36.26 -38.34
N MET A 513 -17.58 36.98 -38.97
CA MET A 513 -16.52 37.70 -38.29
C MET A 513 -17.06 38.91 -37.55
N THR A 514 -17.92 39.71 -38.17
CA THR A 514 -18.63 40.82 -37.51
C THR A 514 -19.39 40.33 -36.28
N ILE A 515 -20.18 39.25 -36.41
CA ILE A 515 -20.94 38.69 -35.28
C ILE A 515 -20.03 38.23 -34.13
N LYS A 516 -18.90 37.57 -34.43
CA LYS A 516 -17.96 37.10 -33.40
C LYS A 516 -17.23 38.25 -32.72
N ILE A 517 -16.90 39.30 -33.47
CA ILE A 517 -16.25 40.50 -32.93
C ILE A 517 -17.24 41.31 -32.10
N ASP A 518 -18.50 41.42 -32.51
CA ASP A 518 -19.56 42.06 -31.74
C ASP A 518 -19.83 41.33 -30.42
N GLN A 519 -19.82 39.99 -30.43
CA GLN A 519 -19.93 39.18 -29.22
C GLN A 519 -18.73 39.39 -28.28
N LEU A 520 -17.52 39.47 -28.83
CA LEU A 520 -16.31 39.76 -28.06
C LEU A 520 -16.38 41.15 -27.43
N TYR A 521 -16.81 42.16 -28.21
CA TYR A 521 -17.02 43.52 -27.73
C TYR A 521 -18.05 43.59 -26.60
N PHE A 522 -19.21 42.95 -26.78
CA PHE A 522 -20.26 42.92 -25.74
C PHE A 522 -19.75 42.28 -24.44
N THR A 523 -18.97 41.21 -24.56
CA THR A 523 -18.37 40.50 -23.42
C THR A 523 -17.34 41.38 -22.70
N ILE A 524 -16.46 42.05 -23.44
CA ILE A 524 -15.44 42.95 -22.89
C ILE A 524 -16.08 44.18 -22.25
N ALA A 525 -17.06 44.80 -22.91
CA ALA A 525 -17.78 45.97 -22.38
C ALA A 525 -18.55 45.64 -21.09
N SER A 526 -19.16 44.45 -21.00
CA SER A 526 -19.80 43.95 -19.78
C SER A 526 -18.79 43.74 -18.65
N ALA A 527 -17.61 43.20 -18.96
CA ALA A 527 -16.54 42.95 -17.99
C ALA A 527 -15.87 44.24 -17.48
N LEU A 528 -15.78 45.28 -18.30
CA LEU A 528 -15.17 46.57 -17.95
C LEU A 528 -16.12 47.54 -17.24
N LYS A 529 -17.44 47.36 -17.38
CA LYS A 529 -18.47 48.22 -16.76
C LYS A 529 -18.37 48.33 -15.22
N PRO A 530 -18.15 47.24 -14.46
CA PRO A 530 -17.95 47.30 -13.01
C PRO A 530 -16.68 48.04 -12.60
N LEU A 531 -15.63 47.98 -13.43
CA LEU A 531 -14.35 48.65 -13.20
C LEU A 531 -14.44 50.18 -13.38
N GLN A 532 -15.35 50.66 -14.23
CA GLN A 532 -15.65 52.09 -14.38
C GLN A 532 -16.56 52.65 -13.28
N ALA A 533 -17.44 51.83 -12.70
CA ALA A 533 -18.42 52.25 -11.70
C ALA A 533 -17.80 52.48 -10.31
N ASN A 534 -16.74 51.74 -9.98
CA ASN A 534 -15.97 51.97 -8.76
C ASN A 534 -14.99 53.13 -9.02
N LYS A 535 -15.32 54.33 -8.55
CA LYS A 535 -14.41 55.50 -8.56
C LYS A 535 -13.12 55.15 -7.83
N LEU A 536 -12.13 54.64 -8.55
CA LEU A 536 -10.82 54.30 -8.02
C LEU A 536 -10.03 55.60 -7.75
N PRO A 537 -9.32 55.72 -6.61
CA PRO A 537 -8.51 56.90 -6.30
C PRO A 537 -7.44 57.14 -7.37
N GLY A 538 -7.22 58.40 -7.73
CA GLY A 538 -6.54 58.85 -8.95
C GLY A 538 -5.03 58.62 -9.07
N ASP A 539 -4.43 57.72 -8.29
CA ASP A 539 -2.99 57.46 -8.35
C ASP A 539 -2.73 55.97 -8.62
N MET A 540 -2.54 55.62 -9.89
CA MET A 540 -1.62 54.57 -10.37
C MET A 540 -1.77 54.34 -11.88
N GLU A 541 -0.67 53.97 -12.54
CA GLU A 541 -0.53 53.59 -13.97
C GLU A 541 -1.69 52.75 -14.54
N ILE A 542 -2.40 52.01 -13.70
CA ILE A 542 -3.61 51.23 -13.99
C ILE A 542 -4.68 52.04 -14.75
N ILE A 543 -4.92 53.30 -14.36
CA ILE A 543 -5.92 54.15 -15.06
C ILE A 543 -5.42 54.53 -16.46
N GLN A 544 -4.12 54.77 -16.62
CA GLN A 544 -3.53 55.07 -17.92
C GLN A 544 -3.53 53.84 -18.84
N ASP A 545 -3.28 52.64 -18.31
CA ASP A 545 -3.26 51.41 -19.12
C ASP A 545 -4.66 50.95 -19.51
N VAL A 546 -5.66 51.10 -18.63
CA VAL A 546 -7.07 50.89 -18.99
C VAL A 546 -7.53 51.91 -20.05
N ASN A 547 -7.15 53.19 -19.90
CA ASN A 547 -7.45 54.21 -20.92
C ASN A 547 -6.73 53.93 -22.25
N ARG A 548 -5.48 53.44 -22.23
CA ARG A 548 -4.76 53.03 -23.44
C ARG A 548 -5.44 51.84 -24.12
N LEU A 549 -5.89 50.85 -23.37
CA LEU A 549 -6.70 49.74 -23.88
C LEU A 549 -7.99 50.25 -24.52
N CYS A 550 -8.72 51.16 -23.87
CA CYS A 550 -9.90 51.80 -24.44
C CYS A 550 -9.60 52.53 -25.77
N VAL A 551 -8.48 53.26 -25.86
CA VAL A 551 -8.05 53.93 -27.11
C VAL A 551 -7.69 52.92 -28.20
N VAL A 552 -7.05 51.80 -27.86
CA VAL A 552 -6.77 50.71 -28.82
C VAL A 552 -8.07 50.09 -29.32
N PHE A 553 -9.05 49.88 -28.43
CA PHE A 553 -10.37 49.39 -28.81
C PHE A 553 -11.15 50.37 -29.69
N GLU A 554 -11.05 51.67 -29.45
CA GLU A 554 -11.63 52.71 -30.32
C GLU A 554 -10.99 52.71 -31.73
N HIS A 555 -9.69 52.41 -31.83
CA HIS A 555 -9.02 52.23 -33.13
C HIS A 555 -9.47 50.95 -33.84
N VAL A 556 -9.67 49.87 -33.10
CA VAL A 556 -10.24 48.61 -33.64
C VAL A 556 -11.68 48.85 -34.11
N GLU A 557 -12.49 49.60 -33.37
CA GLU A 557 -13.83 50.05 -33.78
C GLU A 557 -13.79 50.87 -35.08
N LYS A 558 -12.88 51.85 -35.19
CA LYS A 558 -12.70 52.63 -36.44
C LYS A 558 -12.27 51.74 -37.62
N LEU A 559 -11.40 50.76 -37.40
CA LEU A 559 -10.99 49.79 -38.42
C LEU A 559 -12.12 48.86 -38.86
N LEU A 560 -12.97 48.42 -37.92
CA LEU A 560 -14.16 47.63 -38.20
C LEU A 560 -15.22 48.44 -38.96
N THR A 561 -15.37 49.72 -38.59
CA THR A 561 -16.27 50.67 -39.28
C THR A 561 -15.77 50.92 -40.70
N LEU A 562 -14.46 51.10 -40.90
CA LEU A 562 -13.83 51.19 -42.24
C LEU A 562 -14.00 49.90 -43.05
N GLY A 563 -13.82 48.72 -42.43
CA GLY A 563 -14.00 47.42 -43.08
C GLY A 563 -15.46 47.14 -43.48
N SER A 564 -16.42 47.61 -42.67
CA SER A 564 -17.86 47.55 -42.98
C SER A 564 -18.30 48.60 -44.02
N GLY A 565 -17.64 49.77 -44.06
CA GLY A 565 -17.89 50.84 -45.04
C GLY A 565 -17.24 50.62 -46.41
N SER A 566 -16.19 49.78 -46.48
CA SER A 566 -15.45 49.47 -47.72
C SER A 566 -16.14 48.41 -48.60
N GLY A 567 -17.24 47.81 -48.14
CA GLY A 567 -18.02 46.82 -48.88
C GLY A 567 -18.71 47.34 -50.14
N ASN A 568 -18.67 48.66 -50.41
CA ASN A 568 -19.31 49.28 -51.57
C ASN A 568 -18.35 49.86 -52.62
N GLN A 569 -17.03 49.65 -52.55
CA GLN A 569 -16.13 50.34 -53.49
C GLN A 569 -14.95 49.57 -54.08
N TRP A 570 -14.85 48.25 -53.89
CA TRP A 570 -13.81 47.44 -54.54
C TRP A 570 -14.43 46.29 -55.35
N SER A 571 -15.19 46.66 -56.36
CA SER A 571 -15.44 45.81 -57.54
C SER A 571 -14.30 46.06 -58.53
N HIS A 572 -13.45 45.05 -58.75
CA HIS A 572 -12.69 44.72 -59.97
C HIS A 572 -11.27 44.21 -59.67
N GLN A 573 -10.90 43.19 -60.46
CA GLN A 573 -9.60 42.53 -60.61
C GLN A 573 -9.23 41.51 -59.51
N GLN A 574 -8.69 40.33 -59.78
CA GLN A 574 -8.60 39.42 -60.92
C GLN A 574 -7.70 38.27 -60.40
N ARG A 575 -8.03 37.03 -60.80
CA ARG A 575 -7.11 35.90 -61.07
C ARG A 575 -6.45 35.09 -59.93
N GLU A 576 -6.78 33.79 -60.02
CA GLU A 576 -5.88 32.63 -60.16
C GLU A 576 -5.19 31.96 -58.94
N ILE A 577 -5.70 30.75 -58.67
CA ILE A 577 -5.02 29.43 -58.60
C ILE A 577 -3.83 29.24 -57.65
N GLY A 578 -3.92 28.17 -56.84
CA GLY A 578 -2.73 27.41 -56.43
C GLY A 578 -2.91 26.62 -55.14
N ILE A 579 -3.41 25.37 -55.29
CA ILE A 579 -3.38 24.18 -54.41
C ILE A 579 -3.63 24.42 -52.91
#